data_AF-A0A535UPJ5-F1
#
_entry.id   AF-A0A535UPJ5-F1
#
_cell.length_a   1.000
_cell.length_b   1.000
_cell.length_c   1.000
_cell.angle_alpha   90.00
_cell.angle_beta   90.00
_cell.angle_gamma   90.00
#
_symmetry.space_group_name_H-M   'P 1'
#
loop_
_entity.id
_entity.type
_entity.pdbx_description
1 polymer ?
#
loop_
_entity_poly.entity_id
_entity_poly.type
_entity_poly.pdbx_seq_one_letter_code
_entity_poly.pdbx_strand_id
1 'polypeptide(L)'
;MALGAGITRAVLDDWRTAPVGERLRATLGFLQRLTLHPEEVGPADVEALHRAGVDDAAIRDAAYVCAIFNVIDRISDALDFAVPPPRMLAVGARFLLHVGYR
;
A
#
# COMPACT_ATOMS: atom_id res chain seq x y z
N MET A 1 -7.00 -4.23 -12.40
CA MET A 1 -7.92 -5.27 -11.86
C MET A 1 -7.59 -5.44 -10.40
N ALA A 2 -8.58 -5.41 -9.49
CA ALA A 2 -8.33 -5.61 -8.06
C ALA A 2 -7.85 -7.05 -7.78
N LEU A 3 -7.05 -7.27 -6.72
CA LEU A 3 -6.48 -8.59 -6.37
C LEU A 3 -7.55 -9.66 -6.05
N GLY A 4 -8.80 -9.26 -5.84
CA GLY A 4 -9.88 -10.12 -5.37
C GLY A 4 -9.85 -10.30 -3.84
N ALA A 5 -11.03 -10.43 -3.23
CA ALA A 5 -11.19 -10.36 -1.77
C ALA A 5 -10.35 -11.41 -1.01
N GLY A 6 -10.19 -12.61 -1.55
CA GLY A 6 -9.40 -13.68 -0.92
C GLY A 6 -7.91 -13.36 -0.86
N ILE A 7 -7.32 -12.91 -1.98
CA ILE A 7 -5.90 -12.53 -2.03
C ILE A 7 -5.67 -11.27 -1.21
N THR A 8 -6.57 -10.28 -1.29
CA THR A 8 -6.50 -9.08 -0.44
C THR A 8 -6.47 -9.44 1.04
N ARG A 9 -7.33 -10.35 1.49
CA ARG A 9 -7.32 -10.81 2.89
C ARG A 9 -6.00 -11.49 3.26
N ALA A 10 -5.50 -12.39 2.41
CA ALA A 10 -4.21 -13.04 2.66
C ALA A 10 -3.05 -12.04 2.75
N VAL A 11 -3.06 -10.99 1.93
CA VAL A 11 -2.05 -9.92 1.99
C VAL A 11 -2.14 -9.11 3.28
N LEU A 12 -3.37 -8.81 3.74
CA LEU A 12 -3.60 -8.10 5.01
C LEU A 12 -3.18 -8.94 6.23
N ASP A 13 -3.38 -10.26 6.17
CA ASP A 13 -2.99 -11.18 7.24
C ASP A 13 -1.45 -11.34 7.29
N ASP A 14 -0.81 -11.71 6.18
CA ASP A 14 0.64 -11.70 6.02
C ASP A 14 1.05 -11.68 4.54
N TRP A 15 1.51 -10.52 4.07
CA TRP A 15 1.91 -10.32 2.68
C TRP A 15 3.07 -11.22 2.23
N ARG A 16 3.90 -11.73 3.16
CA ARG A 16 5.06 -12.57 2.82
C ARG A 16 4.63 -13.94 2.34
N THR A 17 3.58 -14.49 2.96
CA THR A 17 3.01 -15.81 2.66
C THR A 17 1.82 -15.76 1.68
N ALA A 18 1.26 -14.57 1.43
CA ALA A 18 0.16 -14.39 0.48
C ALA A 18 0.50 -14.88 -0.95
N PRO A 19 -0.49 -15.40 -1.70
CA PRO A 19 -0.31 -15.94 -3.06
C PRO A 19 -0.20 -14.82 -4.12
N VAL A 20 0.80 -13.97 -3.98
CA VAL A 20 1.11 -12.88 -4.92
C VAL A 20 2.36 -13.16 -5.75
N GLY A 21 2.42 -12.59 -6.95
CA GLY A 21 3.60 -12.68 -7.82
C GLY A 21 4.83 -11.97 -7.22
N GLU A 22 6.02 -12.33 -7.71
CA GLU A 22 7.30 -11.79 -7.23
C GLU A 22 7.37 -10.27 -7.28
N ARG A 23 6.90 -9.67 -8.39
CA ARG A 23 6.85 -8.21 -8.57
C ARG A 23 6.14 -7.50 -7.41
N LEU A 24 4.93 -7.97 -7.06
CA LEU A 24 4.15 -7.38 -5.97
C LEU A 24 4.78 -7.68 -4.60
N ARG A 25 5.32 -8.87 -4.39
CA ARG A 25 6.01 -9.22 -3.14
C ARG A 25 7.24 -8.33 -2.90
N ALA A 26 8.05 -8.09 -3.94
CA ALA A 26 9.20 -7.20 -3.87
C ALA A 26 8.78 -5.75 -3.55
N THR A 27 7.73 -5.24 -4.21
CA THR A 27 7.17 -3.92 -3.90
C THR A 27 6.70 -3.83 -2.45
N LEU A 28 5.96 -4.82 -1.94
CA LEU A 28 5.48 -4.80 -0.55
C LEU A 28 6.64 -4.83 0.47
N GLY A 29 7.71 -5.57 0.19
CA GLY A 29 8.92 -5.57 1.01
C GLY A 29 9.62 -4.20 1.04
N PHE A 30 9.75 -3.56 -0.12
CA PHE A 30 10.28 -2.20 -0.21
C PHE A 30 9.41 -1.19 0.55
N LEU A 31 8.09 -1.25 0.39
CA LEU A 31 7.18 -0.33 1.08
C LEU A 31 7.21 -0.50 2.59
N GLN A 32 7.33 -1.74 3.09
CA GLN A 32 7.53 -1.99 4.52
C GLN A 32 8.81 -1.32 5.04
N ARG A 33 9.93 -1.47 4.32
CA ARG A 33 11.19 -0.82 4.69
C ARG A 33 11.05 0.71 4.65
N LEU A 34 10.44 1.26 3.60
CA LEU A 34 10.21 2.70 3.49
C LEU A 34 9.32 3.25 4.62
N THR A 35 8.38 2.46 5.13
CA THR A 35 7.54 2.86 6.28
C THR A 35 8.27 2.78 7.62
N LEU A 36 9.06 1.72 7.85
CA LEU A 36 9.67 1.43 9.16
C LEU A 36 11.08 2.01 9.34
N HIS A 37 11.86 2.02 8.26
CA HIS A 37 13.29 2.39 8.22
C HIS A 37 13.61 3.21 6.96
N PRO A 38 12.93 4.35 6.72
CA PRO A 38 13.16 5.17 5.53
C PRO A 38 14.63 5.63 5.38
N GLU A 39 15.35 5.78 6.49
CA GLU A 39 16.77 6.13 6.54
C GLU A 39 17.70 5.04 6.00
N GLU A 40 17.23 3.79 5.94
CA GLU A 40 17.99 2.64 5.44
C GLU A 40 17.73 2.36 3.94
N VAL A 41 16.76 3.04 3.33
CA VAL A 41 16.42 2.86 1.92
C VAL A 41 17.52 3.42 1.03
N GLY A 42 18.02 2.60 0.11
CA GLY A 42 19.09 3.00 -0.82
C GLY A 42 19.02 2.32 -2.19
N PRO A 43 20.07 2.52 -3.01
CA PRO A 43 20.12 1.99 -4.38
C PRO A 43 19.91 0.47 -4.47
N ALA A 44 20.41 -0.30 -3.51
CA ALA A 44 20.27 -1.75 -3.47
C ALA A 44 18.81 -2.22 -3.36
N ASP A 45 17.95 -1.44 -2.71
CA ASP A 45 16.50 -1.73 -2.63
C ASP A 45 15.82 -1.54 -3.99
N VAL A 46 16.21 -0.48 -4.71
CA VAL A 46 15.70 -0.19 -6.07
C VAL A 46 16.17 -1.26 -7.05
N GLU A 47 17.43 -1.67 -6.99
CA GLU A 47 17.97 -2.77 -7.80
C GLU A 47 17.24 -4.10 -7.55
N ALA A 48 16.84 -4.37 -6.30
CA ALA A 48 16.04 -5.56 -5.99
C ALA A 48 14.64 -5.50 -6.64
N LEU A 49 14.03 -4.33 -6.71
CA LEU A 49 12.76 -4.11 -7.41
C LEU A 49 12.91 -4.30 -8.92
N HIS A 50 13.97 -3.76 -9.52
CA HIS A 50 14.27 -3.94 -10.94
C HIS A 50 14.47 -5.42 -11.29
N ARG A 51 15.20 -6.17 -10.46
CA ARG A 51 15.38 -7.63 -10.65
C ARG A 51 14.06 -8.41 -10.60
N ALA A 52 13.08 -7.94 -9.84
CA ALA A 52 11.72 -8.49 -9.79
C ALA A 52 10.80 -7.99 -10.92
N GLY A 53 11.32 -7.18 -11.87
CA GLY A 53 10.58 -6.64 -13.01
C GLY A 53 9.67 -5.46 -12.66
N VAL A 54 9.94 -4.72 -11.58
CA VAL A 54 9.27 -3.45 -11.28
C VAL A 54 10.03 -2.33 -12.00
N ASP A 55 9.35 -1.52 -12.81
CA ASP A 55 9.97 -0.36 -13.47
C ASP A 55 9.98 0.90 -12.58
N ASP A 56 10.78 1.91 -12.94
CA ASP A 56 10.92 3.15 -12.17
C ASP A 56 9.60 3.91 -11.97
N ALA A 57 8.70 3.84 -12.97
CA ALA A 57 7.41 4.49 -12.86
C ALA A 57 6.56 3.83 -11.76
N ALA A 58 6.50 2.50 -11.74
CA ALA A 58 5.81 1.74 -10.72
C ALA A 58 6.45 1.88 -9.33
N ILE A 59 7.78 1.93 -9.24
CA ILE A 59 8.48 2.18 -7.97
C ILE A 59 8.09 3.56 -7.41
N ARG A 60 8.16 4.61 -8.25
CA ARG A 60 7.80 5.97 -7.86
C ARG A 60 6.34 6.07 -7.44
N ASP A 61 5.42 5.50 -8.22
CA ASP A 61 3.99 5.56 -7.93
C ASP A 61 3.67 4.81 -6.62
N ALA A 62 4.30 3.66 -6.37
CA ALA A 62 4.18 2.93 -5.10
C ALA A 62 4.73 3.73 -3.92
N ALA A 63 5.89 4.39 -4.08
CA ALA A 63 6.49 5.22 -3.05
C ALA A 63 5.60 6.43 -2.70
N TYR A 64 4.99 7.08 -3.70
CA TYR A 64 4.06 8.19 -3.45
C TYR A 64 2.80 7.75 -2.70
N VAL A 65 2.20 6.63 -3.09
CA VAL A 65 1.05 6.08 -2.37
C VAL A 65 1.44 5.78 -0.91
N CYS A 66 2.57 5.11 -0.70
CA CYS A 66 3.08 4.81 0.64
C CYS A 66 3.30 6.07 1.49
N ALA A 67 3.93 7.10 0.91
CA ALA A 67 4.16 8.37 1.62
C ALA A 67 2.86 9.06 2.03
N ILE A 68 1.84 9.07 1.17
CA ILE A 68 0.53 9.67 1.48
C ILE A 68 -0.15 8.93 2.64
N PHE A 69 -0.16 7.59 2.62
CA PHE A 69 -0.73 6.81 3.73
C PHE A 69 0.05 7.04 5.03
N ASN A 70 1.39 7.08 4.98
CA ASN A 70 2.21 7.42 6.13
C ASN A 70 1.85 8.79 6.75
N VAL A 71 1.49 9.79 5.95
CA VAL A 71 1.01 11.09 6.45
C VAL A 71 -0.40 10.98 7.03
N ILE A 72 -1.32 10.33 6.33
CA ILE A 72 -2.71 10.15 6.76
C ILE A 72 -2.77 9.40 8.09
N ASP A 73 -2.03 8.31 8.24
CA ASP A 73 -2.00 7.48 9.45
C ASP A 73 -1.54 8.33 10.64
N ARG A 74 -0.43 9.07 10.50
CA ARG A 74 0.10 9.94 11.56
C ARG A 74 -0.88 11.03 11.99
N ILE A 75 -1.56 11.68 11.05
CA ILE A 75 -2.54 12.72 11.36
C ILE A 75 -3.79 12.12 12.00
N SER A 76 -4.26 10.99 11.46
CA SER A 76 -5.46 10.30 11.95
C SER A 76 -5.28 9.82 13.38
N ASP A 77 -4.11 9.23 13.69
CA ASP A 77 -3.76 8.78 15.03
C ASP A 77 -3.58 9.97 15.99
N ALA A 78 -2.91 11.05 15.54
CA ALA A 78 -2.67 12.22 16.39
C ALA A 78 -3.95 13.00 16.74
N LEU A 79 -4.96 12.97 15.87
CA LEU A 79 -6.21 13.70 16.01
C LEU A 79 -7.41 12.82 16.38
N ASP A 80 -7.18 11.53 16.65
CA ASP A 80 -8.20 10.53 17.00
C ASP A 80 -9.38 10.52 16.01
N PHE A 81 -9.06 10.36 14.72
CA PHE A 81 -10.09 10.32 13.67
C PHE A 81 -11.05 9.16 13.91
N ALA A 82 -12.35 9.45 13.96
CA ALA A 82 -13.37 8.44 14.13
C ALA A 82 -13.42 7.48 12.94
N VAL A 83 -13.13 6.18 13.18
CA VAL A 83 -13.31 5.12 12.17
C VAL A 83 -14.79 4.75 12.08
N PRO A 84 -15.47 4.97 10.94
CA PRO A 84 -16.87 4.62 10.80
C PRO A 84 -17.07 3.09 10.91
N PRO A 85 -18.24 2.63 11.39
CA PRO A 85 -18.54 1.21 11.41
C PRO A 85 -18.49 0.61 9.99
N PRO A 86 -18.19 -0.69 9.82
CA PRO A 86 -17.97 -1.31 8.50
C PRO A 86 -19.06 -1.05 7.46
N ARG A 87 -20.33 -0.98 7.90
CA ARG A 87 -21.48 -0.65 7.04
C ARG A 87 -21.36 0.75 6.41
N MET A 88 -20.87 1.73 7.15
CA MET A 88 -20.70 3.10 6.68
C MET A 88 -19.49 3.21 5.75
N LEU A 89 -18.40 2.51 6.05
CA LEU A 89 -17.25 2.42 5.14
C LEU A 89 -17.66 1.86 3.77
N ALA A 90 -18.51 0.82 3.72
CA ALA A 90 -18.99 0.25 2.46
C ALA A 90 -19.90 1.18 1.65
N VAL A 91 -20.61 2.11 2.31
CA VAL A 91 -21.41 3.15 1.63
C VAL A 91 -20.49 4.27 1.12
N GLY A 92 -19.57 4.74 1.96
CA GLY A 92 -18.58 5.76 1.58
C GLY A 92 -17.70 5.33 0.42
N ALA A 93 -17.22 4.07 0.42
CA ALA A 93 -16.44 3.51 -0.68
C ALA A 93 -17.23 3.50 -2.01
N ARG A 94 -18.51 3.13 -1.97
CA ARG A 94 -19.39 3.18 -3.16
C ARG A 94 -19.59 4.61 -3.67
N PHE A 95 -19.74 5.56 -2.76
CA PHE A 95 -19.87 6.97 -3.11
C PHE A 95 -18.59 7.51 -3.77
N LEU A 96 -17.41 7.25 -3.18
CA LEU A 96 -16.11 7.64 -3.74
C LEU A 96 -15.85 7.01 -5.12
N LEU A 97 -16.26 5.75 -5.32
CA LEU A 97 -16.16 5.09 -6.65
C LEU A 97 -17.05 5.74 -7.70
N HIS A 98 -18.21 6.26 -7.30
CA HIS A 98 -19.18 6.82 -8.24
C HIS A 98 -18.93 8.30 -8.56
N VAL A 99 -18.49 9.07 -7.57
CA VAL A 99 -18.24 10.52 -7.69
C VAL A 99 -16.79 10.83 -8.04
N GLY A 100 -15.87 9.91 -7.74
CA GLY A 100 -14.43 10.05 -7.96
C GLY A 100 -13.75 10.97 -6.94
N TYR A 101 -12.43 11.05 -7.04
CA TYR A 101 -11.66 12.15 -6.48
C TYR A 101 -11.67 13.27 -7.53
N ARG A 102 -12.39 14.35 -7.29
CA ARG A 102 -12.34 15.54 -8.13
C ARG A 102 -11.14 16.40 -7.75
#